data_AF-A0A0G0T836-F1
#
_entry.id   AF-A0A0G0T836-F1
#
_cell.length_a   1.000
_cell.length_b   1.000
_cell.length_c   1.000
_cell.angle_alpha   90.00
_cell.angle_beta   90.00
_cell.angle_gamma   90.00
#
_symmetry.space_group_name_H-M   'P 1'
#
loop_
_entity.id
_entity.type
_entity.pdbx_description
1 polymer ?
#
loop_
_entity_poly.entity_id
_entity_poly.type
_entity_poly.pdbx_seq_one_letter_code
_entity_poly.pdbx_strand_id
1 'polypeptide(L)'
;MKAKLQLDHLKKDVDELQKLHGNPELNAIYGAGCIRMPKILFLFMNPTAKNISSSPDWKGLRAPWIGTKNIWKLLNSLDIIDDLIFKKIQSGSNNIWTYDFAFSVYDELNK
;
A
#
# COMPACT_ATOMS: atom_id res chain seq x y z
N MET A 1 -25.22 8.30 -4.08
CA MET A 1 -24.07 8.06 -3.17
C MET A 1 -22.85 7.82 -4.04
N LYS A 2 -21.78 8.61 -3.92
CA LYS A 2 -20.56 8.37 -4.72
C LYS A 2 -19.89 7.09 -4.20
N ALA A 3 -19.58 6.14 -5.08
CA ALA A 3 -19.04 4.83 -4.68
C ALA A 3 -17.66 4.97 -4.00
N LYS A 4 -17.49 4.33 -2.85
CA LYS A 4 -16.21 4.15 -2.15
C LYS A 4 -15.67 2.78 -2.58
N LEU A 5 -14.48 2.73 -3.18
CA LEU A 5 -13.90 1.46 -3.65
C LEU A 5 -13.40 0.57 -2.51
N GLN A 6 -13.12 1.14 -1.34
CA GLN A 6 -12.67 0.36 -0.20
C GLN A 6 -13.84 -0.39 0.46
N LEU A 7 -13.82 -1.72 0.36
CA LEU A 7 -14.83 -2.61 0.91
C LEU A 7 -14.43 -3.07 2.33
N ASP A 8 -14.50 -2.16 3.30
CA ASP A 8 -14.02 -2.42 4.67
C ASP A 8 -14.70 -3.62 5.34
N HIS A 9 -15.97 -3.90 5.00
CA HIS A 9 -16.73 -5.02 5.54
C HIS A 9 -16.18 -6.39 5.10
N LEU A 10 -15.41 -6.45 4.00
CA LEU A 10 -14.81 -7.70 3.50
C LEU A 10 -13.43 -8.00 4.10
N LYS A 11 -12.86 -7.11 4.91
CA LYS A 11 -11.49 -7.30 5.46
C LYS A 11 -11.34 -8.61 6.22
N LYS A 12 -12.37 -8.98 6.99
CA LYS A 12 -12.38 -10.25 7.75
C LYS A 12 -12.33 -11.45 6.81
N ASP A 13 -13.14 -11.46 5.76
CA ASP A 13 -13.19 -12.54 4.78
C ASP A 13 -11.86 -12.62 4.01
N VAL A 14 -11.27 -11.47 3.67
CA VAL A 14 -9.94 -11.40 3.05
C VAL A 14 -8.85 -11.95 3.97
N ASP A 15 -8.89 -11.65 5.27
CA ASP A 15 -7.94 -12.21 6.25
C ASP A 15 -8.08 -13.73 6.38
N GLU A 16 -9.32 -14.25 6.34
CA GLU A 16 -9.59 -15.70 6.35
C GLU A 16 -9.04 -16.36 5.08
N LEU A 17 -9.29 -15.77 3.91
CA LEU A 17 -8.75 -16.26 2.64
C LEU A 17 -7.23 -16.20 2.58
N GLN A 18 -6.59 -15.16 3.14
CA GLN A 18 -5.13 -15.07 3.24
C GLN A 18 -4.55 -16.23 4.06
N LYS A 19 -5.21 -16.64 5.14
CA LYS A 19 -4.77 -17.79 5.95
C LYS A 19 -4.98 -19.13 5.23
N LEU A 20 -6.05 -19.25 4.45
CA LEU A 20 -6.40 -20.49 3.74
C LEU A 20 -5.57 -20.70 2.46
N HIS A 21 -5.30 -19.63 1.72
CA HIS A 21 -4.74 -19.71 0.37
C HIS A 21 -3.44 -18.92 0.19
N GLY A 22 -3.15 -17.98 1.09
CA GLY A 22 -1.92 -17.20 1.09
C GLY A 22 -0.81 -17.84 1.91
N ASN A 23 0.22 -17.06 2.20
CA ASN A 23 1.24 -17.44 3.18
C ASN A 23 0.69 -17.13 4.59
N PRO A 24 0.56 -18.13 5.49
CA PRO A 24 0.00 -17.95 6.83
C PRO A 24 0.89 -17.09 7.76
N GLU A 25 2.17 -16.92 7.43
CA GLU A 25 3.11 -16.06 8.16
C GLU A 25 2.96 -14.57 7.80
N LEU A 26 2.09 -14.25 6.84
CA LEU A 26 1.84 -12.89 6.36
C LEU A 26 0.37 -12.50 6.54
N ASN A 27 0.16 -11.23 6.86
CA ASN A 27 -1.17 -10.64 6.92
C ASN A 27 -1.59 -10.06 5.56
N ALA A 28 -2.90 -10.00 5.35
CA ALA A 28 -3.47 -9.44 4.15
C ALA A 28 -3.20 -7.94 4.00
N ILE A 29 -3.23 -7.47 2.76
CA ILE A 29 -3.10 -6.07 2.37
C ILE A 29 -4.43 -5.65 1.75
N TYR A 30 -5.03 -4.59 2.27
CA TYR A 30 -6.41 -4.22 1.93
C TYR A 30 -6.51 -3.20 0.80
N GLY A 31 -5.38 -2.64 0.34
CA GLY A 31 -5.36 -1.49 -0.57
C GLY A 31 -5.34 -0.15 0.18
N ALA A 32 -5.01 0.91 -0.55
CA ALA A 32 -4.94 2.29 -0.06
C ALA A 32 -4.86 3.28 -1.24
N GLY A 33 -4.73 4.57 -0.94
CA GLY A 33 -4.75 5.67 -1.91
C GLY A 33 -6.17 6.22 -2.11
N CYS A 34 -6.42 6.89 -3.23
CA CYS A 34 -7.73 7.51 -3.50
C CYS A 34 -8.85 6.47 -3.67
N ILE A 35 -9.75 6.41 -2.68
CA ILE A 35 -10.88 5.46 -2.66
C ILE A 35 -12.20 6.06 -3.16
N ARG A 36 -12.23 7.36 -3.44
CA ARG A 36 -13.43 8.08 -3.89
C ARG A 36 -13.25 8.51 -5.34
N MET A 37 -13.82 7.74 -6.26
CA MET A 37 -13.74 8.00 -7.71
C MET A 37 -12.29 8.21 -8.21
N PRO A 38 -11.36 7.26 -7.99
CA PRO A 38 -10.02 7.42 -8.53
C PRO A 38 -10.06 7.44 -10.05
N LYS A 39 -9.17 8.24 -10.65
CA LYS A 39 -8.98 8.29 -12.11
C LYS A 39 -8.23 7.05 -12.62
N ILE A 40 -7.39 6.47 -11.78
CA ILE A 40 -6.53 5.32 -12.10
C ILE A 40 -6.57 4.35 -10.91
N LEU A 41 -6.78 3.05 -11.20
CA LEU A 41 -6.67 1.97 -10.23
C LEU A 41 -5.52 1.05 -10.63
N PHE A 42 -4.56 0.90 -9.74
CA PHE A 42 -3.49 -0.08 -9.90
C PHE A 42 -3.82 -1.35 -9.10
N LEU A 43 -4.01 -2.47 -9.79
CA LEU A 43 -4.24 -3.77 -9.18
C LEU A 43 -2.92 -4.53 -9.04
N PHE A 44 -2.52 -4.75 -7.80
CA PHE A 44 -1.33 -5.54 -7.48
C PHE A 44 -1.73 -6.95 -7.06
N MET A 45 -1.45 -7.92 -7.93
CA MET A 45 -1.69 -9.34 -7.62
C MET A 45 -0.47 -9.93 -6.91
N ASN A 46 -0.71 -10.73 -5.87
CA ASN A 46 0.29 -11.46 -5.10
C ASN A 46 1.32 -10.56 -4.39
N PRO A 47 0.90 -9.81 -3.36
CA PRO A 47 1.86 -9.06 -2.57
C PRO A 47 2.91 -9.99 -1.94
N THR A 48 4.18 -9.66 -2.18
CA THR A 48 5.30 -10.44 -1.66
C THR A 48 5.66 -10.01 -0.24
N ALA A 49 6.37 -10.87 0.50
CA ALA A 49 6.94 -10.55 1.82
C ALA A 49 7.87 -9.31 1.83
N LYS A 50 8.29 -8.81 0.66
CA LYS A 50 9.03 -7.54 0.54
C LYS A 50 8.16 -6.32 0.86
N ASN A 51 6.84 -6.44 0.83
CA ASN A 51 5.96 -5.40 1.34
C ASN A 51 5.98 -5.43 2.87
N ILE A 52 6.51 -4.39 3.50
CA ILE A 52 6.60 -4.30 4.96
C ILE A 52 5.23 -4.43 5.60
N SER A 53 4.17 -3.94 4.94
CA SER A 53 2.81 -4.00 5.46
C SER A 53 2.17 -5.39 5.40
N SER A 54 2.84 -6.42 4.90
CA SER A 54 2.39 -7.82 5.07
C SER A 54 2.88 -8.44 6.38
N SER A 55 3.86 -7.82 7.07
CA SER A 55 4.39 -8.35 8.33
C SER A 55 3.31 -8.42 9.43
N PRO A 56 3.20 -9.51 10.20
CA PRO A 56 2.27 -9.60 11.35
C PRO A 56 2.47 -8.48 12.39
N ASP A 57 3.70 -8.01 12.54
CA ASP A 57 4.09 -6.98 13.51
C ASP A 57 3.75 -5.56 13.06
N TRP A 58 3.51 -5.36 11.76
CA TRP A 58 3.13 -4.05 11.24
C TRP A 58 1.74 -3.63 11.73
N LYS A 59 1.64 -2.60 12.56
CA LYS A 59 0.35 -2.09 13.06
C LYS A 59 -0.17 -0.86 12.32
N GLY A 60 0.58 -0.37 11.34
CA GLY A 60 0.21 0.75 10.49
C GLY A 60 -0.69 0.37 9.32
N LEU A 61 -0.72 1.25 8.32
CA LEU A 61 -1.53 1.09 7.11
C LEU A 61 -1.18 -0.20 6.35
N ARG A 62 -2.18 -1.07 6.12
CA ARG A 62 -2.07 -2.30 5.32
C ARG A 62 -2.20 -1.99 3.82
N ALA A 63 -1.23 -1.27 3.28
CA ALA A 63 -1.21 -0.79 1.90
C ALA A 63 -0.16 -1.50 1.03
N PRO A 64 -0.34 -1.55 -0.30
CA PRO A 64 0.64 -2.15 -1.20
C PRO A 64 2.02 -1.44 -1.13
N TRP A 65 3.07 -2.05 -1.66
CA TRP A 65 4.36 -1.41 -2.00
C TRP A 65 5.17 -0.67 -0.92
N ILE A 66 4.74 -0.67 0.35
CA ILE A 66 5.52 -0.14 1.48
C ILE A 66 6.82 -0.96 1.58
N GLY A 67 7.97 -0.30 1.50
CA GLY A 67 9.27 -0.97 1.49
C GLY A 67 9.74 -1.49 0.12
N THR A 68 8.97 -1.29 -0.95
CA THR A 68 9.40 -1.61 -2.32
C THR A 68 9.81 -0.33 -3.04
N LYS A 69 10.71 -0.40 -4.05
CA LYS A 69 11.25 0.79 -4.76
C LYS A 69 10.77 0.96 -6.19
N ASN A 70 10.46 -0.14 -6.89
CA ASN A 70 10.25 -0.13 -8.34
C ASN A 70 8.96 0.60 -8.75
N ILE A 71 7.85 0.37 -8.04
CA ILE A 71 6.58 1.01 -8.39
C ILE A 71 6.64 2.53 -8.25
N TRP A 72 7.38 3.03 -7.27
CA TRP A 72 7.46 4.47 -7.02
C TRP A 72 8.19 5.20 -8.14
N LYS A 73 9.05 4.51 -8.90
CA LYS A 73 9.63 5.05 -10.14
C LYS A 73 8.55 5.31 -11.19
N LEU A 74 7.64 4.34 -11.37
CA LEU A 74 6.51 4.48 -12.30
C LEU A 74 5.59 5.62 -11.85
N LEU A 75 5.21 5.65 -10.57
CA LEU A 75 4.32 6.69 -10.05
C LEU A 75 4.93 8.08 -10.19
N ASN A 76 6.23 8.24 -9.94
CA ASN A 76 6.91 9.52 -10.16
C ASN A 76 7.01 9.88 -11.65
N SER A 77 7.29 8.92 -12.54
CA SER A 77 7.31 9.17 -13.99
C SER A 77 5.96 9.56 -14.61
N LEU A 78 4.87 9.32 -13.87
CA LEU A 78 3.51 9.68 -14.24
C LEU A 78 3.03 10.95 -13.51
N ASP A 79 3.93 11.65 -12.81
CA ASP A 79 3.63 12.82 -11.98
C ASP A 79 2.53 12.56 -10.91
N ILE A 80 2.41 11.31 -10.44
CA ILE A 80 1.42 10.92 -9.42
C ILE A 80 1.93 11.21 -8.00
N ILE A 81 3.25 11.19 -7.79
CA ILE A 81 3.89 11.39 -6.48
C ILE A 81 4.98 12.45 -6.58
N ASP A 82 5.11 13.26 -5.53
CA ASP A 82 6.06 14.38 -5.49
C ASP A 82 7.52 13.91 -5.48
N ASP A 83 8.38 14.68 -6.14
CA ASP A 83 9.81 14.40 -6.28
C ASP A 83 10.54 14.28 -4.94
N LEU A 84 10.13 15.04 -3.92
CA LEU A 84 10.75 15.00 -2.59
C LEU A 84 10.41 13.70 -1.88
N ILE A 85 9.14 13.27 -1.95
CA ILE A 85 8.70 11.98 -1.38
C ILE A 85 9.35 10.83 -2.15
N PHE A 86 9.38 10.90 -3.48
CA PHE A 86 10.07 9.92 -4.33
C PHE A 86 11.55 9.79 -3.98
N LYS A 87 12.29 10.91 -3.90
CA LYS A 87 13.72 10.91 -3.53
C LYS A 87 13.96 10.30 -2.16
N LYS A 88 13.08 10.57 -1.19
CA LYS A 88 13.16 9.98 0.15
C LYS A 88 12.95 8.46 0.12
N ILE A 89 11.99 7.97 -0.65
CA ILE A 89 11.76 6.53 -0.85
C ILE A 89 12.99 5.86 -1.49
N GLN A 90 13.61 6.51 -2.47
CA GLN A 90 14.73 5.92 -3.22
C GLN A 90 16.06 5.93 -2.46
N SER A 91 16.35 6.99 -1.72
CA SER A 91 17.58 7.10 -0.94
C SER A 91 17.54 6.30 0.36
N GLY A 92 16.35 6.10 0.94
CA GLY A 92 16.22 5.41 2.21
C GLY A 92 16.33 3.88 2.14
N SER A 93 16.62 3.29 3.29
CA SER A 93 16.49 1.86 3.57
C SER A 93 15.06 1.53 4.04
N ASN A 94 14.75 0.26 4.29
CA ASN A 94 13.42 -0.15 4.78
C ASN A 94 13.01 0.57 6.09
N ASN A 95 13.99 1.04 6.88
CA ASN A 95 13.77 1.67 8.17
C ASN A 95 13.11 3.06 8.08
N ILE A 96 13.09 3.68 6.89
CA ILE A 96 12.37 4.95 6.70
C ILE A 96 10.85 4.77 6.77
N TRP A 97 10.35 3.54 6.52
CA TRP A 97 8.93 3.23 6.52
C TRP A 97 8.42 3.08 7.94
N THR A 98 8.30 4.21 8.63
CA THR A 98 7.50 4.32 9.85
C THR A 98 6.01 4.35 9.48
N TYR A 99 5.14 4.16 10.47
CA TYR A 99 3.68 4.26 10.26
C TYR A 99 3.30 5.64 9.73
N ASP A 100 3.87 6.71 10.29
CA ASP A 100 3.61 8.08 9.86
C ASP A 100 4.12 8.34 8.45
N PHE A 101 5.31 7.83 8.11
CA PHE A 101 5.84 8.00 6.76
C PHE A 101 4.97 7.26 5.74
N ALA A 102 4.60 6.01 6.02
CA ALA A 102 3.68 5.26 5.17
C ALA A 102 2.34 5.99 4.98
N PHE A 103 1.78 6.55 6.06
CA PHE A 103 0.56 7.35 5.97
C PHE A 103 0.76 8.58 5.07
N SER A 104 1.83 9.35 5.27
CA SER A 104 2.09 10.56 4.48
C SER A 104 2.23 10.28 2.97
N VAL A 105 2.90 9.19 2.60
CA VAL A 105 3.03 8.75 1.20
C VAL A 105 1.68 8.41 0.60
N TYR A 106 0.83 7.69 1.34
CA TYR A 106 -0.49 7.29 0.84
C TYR A 106 -1.52 8.42 0.87
N ASP A 107 -1.34 9.42 1.74
CA ASP A 107 -2.14 10.63 1.74
C ASP A 107 -1.87 11.49 0.50
N GLU A 108 -0.63 11.51 0.01
CA GLU A 108 -0.32 12.16 -1.27
C GLU A 108 -1.07 11.54 -2.45
N LEU A 109 -1.30 10.23 -2.44
CA LEU A 109 -2.09 9.53 -3.47
C LEU A 109 -3.60 9.81 -3.38
N ASN A 110 -4.07 10.57 -2.39
CA ASN A 110 -5.47 11.00 -2.25
C ASN A 110 -5.77 12.37 -2.90
N LYS A 111 -4.75 13.07 -3.41
CA LYS A 111 -4.90 14.36 -4.09
C LYS A 111 -5.66 14.20 -5.42
#